data_AF-A0A6N7PP93-F1
#
_entry.id   AF-A0A6N7PP93-F1
#
_cell.length_a   1.000
_cell.length_b   1.000
_cell.length_c   1.000
_cell.angle_alpha   90.00
_cell.angle_beta   90.00
_cell.angle_gamma   90.00
#
_symmetry.space_group_name_H-M   'P 1'
#
loop_
_entity.id
_entity.type
_entity.pdbx_description
1 polymer ?
#
loop_
_entity_poly.entity_id
_entity_poly.type
_entity_poly.pdbx_seq_one_letter_code
_entity_poly.pdbx_strand_id
1 'polypeptide(L)'
;MKRSHLVLFGLAAVLGVAAAGSGGCTATGERSEFPGDGGAGGEDSSGKGGSGAGQPTSSSDGVGGSFVGPGAGGSGAGDAQCSNDPNVDDDGDGFSEAQGDCNDCDANVSPGSIEVATDPNDPMAKPADEDCDTVVDNVAPASCDDNIALQDADPQNGARALDLCQFITPDEKKWGVLSAQYVRANGAPANYSRHIGIQSGFGPNVNVQKGTRMLTLSSGYARLPSQAGSCGGLSCSEIGAGTPPPGFPQDVPGCSGDPDINDDVGLEVKVRSPKNATGYRFKFKFYSMEFPEWVCTSYNDQFIALVQPAPMGSINGNISFDQNTNPVSVNIAFFDVCQYDSFYPQFLCPSGPAELAETGFGTWDEAGATSWLQTQAPIKGGDEVTIRWAIWDTGDTSWDSTVLVDGFEWVANGGTVVVGTDPIEDPK
;
A
#
# COMPACT_ATOMS: atom_id res chain seq x y z
N MET A 1 -36.70 -38.94 14.89
CA MET A 1 -36.40 -39.86 13.76
C MET A 1 -34.95 -39.67 13.38
N LYS A 2 -34.29 -40.78 13.06
CA LYS A 2 -32.84 -41.02 13.16
C LYS A 2 -32.01 -40.12 12.23
N ARG A 3 -30.96 -39.51 12.77
CA ARG A 3 -29.84 -38.91 12.02
C ARG A 3 -28.86 -40.03 11.68
N SER A 4 -28.47 -40.15 10.41
CA SER A 4 -27.48 -41.11 9.93
C SER A 4 -26.13 -40.41 9.79
N HIS A 5 -25.14 -40.90 10.54
CA HIS A 5 -23.73 -40.54 10.39
C HIS A 5 -23.10 -41.38 9.27
N LEU A 6 -22.36 -40.74 8.37
CA LEU A 6 -21.51 -41.40 7.38
C LEU A 6 -20.08 -41.44 7.95
N VAL A 7 -19.54 -42.64 8.11
CA VAL A 7 -18.15 -42.91 8.54
C VAL A 7 -17.42 -43.43 7.30
N LEU A 8 -16.40 -42.71 6.82
CA LEU A 8 -15.50 -43.20 5.77
C LEU A 8 -14.28 -43.86 6.43
N PHE A 9 -14.07 -45.14 6.13
CA PHE A 9 -12.89 -45.90 6.52
C PHE A 9 -11.72 -45.62 5.57
N GLY A 10 -10.54 -45.38 6.14
CA GLY A 10 -9.28 -45.28 5.42
C GLY A 10 -8.80 -46.63 4.87
N LEU A 11 -7.97 -46.56 3.83
CA LEU A 11 -7.19 -47.69 3.32
C LEU A 11 -5.73 -47.27 3.22
N ALA A 12 -4.90 -47.84 4.10
CA ALA A 12 -3.45 -47.81 4.02
C ALA A 12 -2.97 -48.90 3.06
N ALA A 13 -2.00 -48.57 2.20
CA ALA A 13 -1.23 -49.56 1.45
C ALA A 13 0.27 -49.28 1.67
N VAL A 14 0.93 -50.24 2.31
CA VAL A 14 2.38 -50.37 2.50
C VAL A 14 2.89 -51.46 1.58
N LEU A 15 3.92 -51.19 0.77
CA LEU A 15 4.89 -52.13 0.16
C LEU A 15 5.75 -51.30 -0.81
N GLY A 16 7.09 -51.34 -0.88
CA GLY A 16 8.12 -52.16 -0.27
C GLY A 16 9.47 -51.73 -0.86
N VAL A 17 10.53 -51.86 -0.07
CA VAL A 17 11.92 -51.46 -0.34
C VAL A 17 12.61 -52.37 -1.36
N ALA A 18 13.48 -51.81 -2.24
CA ALA A 18 14.70 -52.48 -2.72
C ALA A 18 15.75 -51.45 -3.19
N ALA A 19 16.99 -51.68 -2.78
CA ALA A 19 18.15 -50.81 -2.87
C ALA A 19 18.98 -50.99 -4.15
N ALA A 20 19.79 -49.98 -4.50
CA ALA A 20 21.25 -50.04 -4.74
C ALA A 20 21.72 -48.92 -5.69
N GLY A 21 22.82 -48.24 -5.36
CA GLY A 21 23.49 -47.32 -6.29
C GLY A 21 24.45 -46.34 -5.63
N SER A 22 25.63 -46.83 -5.26
CA SER A 22 26.79 -46.10 -4.75
C SER A 22 27.37 -45.06 -5.73
N GLY A 23 27.82 -43.92 -5.20
CA GLY A 23 28.72 -42.99 -5.89
C GLY A 23 29.12 -41.83 -4.97
N GLY A 24 30.22 -41.97 -4.25
CA GLY A 24 30.78 -40.91 -3.42
C GLY A 24 31.69 -39.97 -4.23
N CYS A 25 31.82 -38.73 -3.74
CA CYS A 25 33.02 -37.89 -3.83
C CYS A 25 33.02 -36.91 -2.64
N THR A 26 34.23 -36.62 -2.18
CA THR A 26 34.62 -36.11 -0.85
C THR A 26 35.11 -34.65 -0.88
N ALA A 27 35.26 -34.08 0.34
CA ALA A 27 36.16 -32.99 0.76
C ALA A 27 35.59 -31.55 0.62
N THR A 28 35.78 -30.56 1.51
CA THR A 28 36.55 -30.35 2.76
C THR A 28 36.27 -28.92 3.27
N GLY A 29 36.55 -28.61 4.55
CA GLY A 29 36.83 -27.25 5.05
C GLY A 29 35.81 -26.74 6.08
N GLU A 30 35.99 -27.03 7.37
CA GLU A 30 36.74 -26.25 8.38
C GLU A 30 35.96 -25.06 8.96
N ARG A 31 35.60 -25.21 10.24
CA ARG A 31 35.13 -24.17 11.16
C ARG A 31 36.35 -23.40 11.68
N SER A 32 36.27 -22.07 11.71
CA SER A 32 37.23 -21.23 12.41
C SER A 32 36.56 -20.56 13.60
N GLU A 33 36.86 -21.07 14.80
CA GLU A 33 36.74 -20.36 16.07
C GLU A 33 37.98 -19.47 16.25
N PHE A 34 37.80 -18.26 16.80
CA PHE A 34 38.90 -17.44 17.33
C PHE A 34 38.69 -17.21 18.83
N PRO A 35 39.61 -17.65 19.71
CA PRO A 35 39.71 -17.16 21.07
C PRO A 35 40.63 -15.93 21.13
N GLY A 36 40.30 -15.01 22.05
CA GLY A 36 40.99 -13.73 22.22
C GLY A 36 42.27 -13.78 23.05
N ASP A 37 42.85 -12.61 23.28
CA ASP A 37 43.51 -12.27 24.53
C ASP A 37 43.77 -10.75 24.65
N GLY A 38 43.73 -10.25 25.89
CA GLY A 38 43.83 -8.83 26.23
C GLY A 38 45.27 -8.30 26.37
N GLY A 39 45.38 -7.03 26.74
CA GLY A 39 46.65 -6.40 27.13
C GLY A 39 46.49 -4.90 27.42
N ALA A 40 46.90 -4.50 28.63
CA ALA A 40 46.81 -3.15 29.19
C ALA A 40 48.18 -2.43 29.22
N GLY A 41 48.14 -1.09 29.33
CA GLY A 41 49.25 -0.18 29.67
C GLY A 41 50.12 0.23 28.48
N GLY A 42 50.64 1.45 28.31
CA GLY A 42 50.73 2.65 29.13
C GLY A 42 51.91 3.49 28.59
N GLU A 43 51.88 4.80 28.83
CA GLU A 43 52.98 5.79 28.80
C GLU A 43 53.18 6.73 27.58
N ASP A 44 53.26 8.00 28.00
CA ASP A 44 53.52 9.32 27.41
C ASP A 44 54.33 9.46 26.10
N SER A 45 53.88 10.40 25.27
CA SER A 45 54.75 11.50 24.82
C SER A 45 53.99 12.76 24.36
N SER A 46 54.55 13.89 24.77
CA SER A 46 54.18 15.30 24.59
C SER A 46 53.86 15.78 23.16
N GLY A 47 52.89 16.70 23.03
CA GLY A 47 52.75 17.57 21.85
C GLY A 47 51.55 18.53 21.91
N LYS A 48 51.80 19.84 21.81
CA LYS A 48 50.87 20.96 22.04
C LYS A 48 49.77 21.14 20.98
N GLY A 49 48.58 21.53 21.44
CA GLY A 49 47.81 22.68 20.92
C GLY A 49 46.69 22.40 19.90
N GLY A 50 45.48 22.86 20.20
CA GLY A 50 44.42 23.06 19.20
C GLY A 50 43.01 22.79 19.74
N SER A 51 42.29 23.86 20.06
CA SER A 51 40.89 23.90 20.47
C SER A 51 39.95 23.26 19.43
N GLY A 52 39.13 22.30 19.85
CA GLY A 52 38.04 21.75 19.05
C GLY A 52 37.30 20.63 19.78
N ALA A 53 36.16 20.96 20.40
CA ALA A 53 35.19 19.98 20.87
C ALA A 53 33.78 20.58 20.75
N GLY A 54 32.90 19.83 20.10
CA GLY A 54 31.50 20.22 19.91
C GLY A 54 30.76 19.30 18.92
N GLN A 55 30.79 18.01 19.21
CA GLN A 55 29.90 16.96 18.70
C GLN A 55 28.43 17.44 18.60
N PRO A 56 27.69 17.22 17.50
CA PRO A 56 26.26 17.48 17.50
C PRO A 56 25.56 16.29 18.15
N THR A 57 25.03 16.56 19.33
CA THR A 57 23.94 15.81 19.97
C THR A 57 22.68 15.95 19.13
N SER A 58 21.96 14.84 18.96
CA SER A 58 20.59 14.76 18.48
C SER A 58 19.68 15.76 19.19
N SER A 59 19.07 16.67 18.44
CA SER A 59 17.91 17.45 18.86
C SER A 59 16.86 17.41 17.75
N SER A 60 15.65 17.04 18.14
CA SER A 60 14.43 17.01 17.35
C SER A 60 14.12 18.35 16.71
N ASP A 61 14.09 18.40 15.38
CA ASP A 61 13.57 19.53 14.65
C ASP A 61 12.04 19.44 14.63
N GLY A 62 11.42 20.37 15.35
CA GLY A 62 9.99 20.57 15.38
C GLY A 62 9.51 21.14 14.06
N VAL A 63 8.48 20.47 13.53
CA VAL A 63 7.61 20.92 12.45
C VAL A 63 6.95 22.24 12.83
N GLY A 64 6.99 23.20 11.91
CA GLY A 64 6.32 24.49 12.03
C GLY A 64 6.78 25.42 10.91
N GLY A 65 6.12 25.34 9.75
CA GLY A 65 6.30 26.28 8.65
C GLY A 65 6.06 27.71 9.15
N SER A 66 7.14 28.48 9.24
CA SER A 66 7.08 29.87 9.65
C SER A 66 6.88 30.74 8.41
N PHE A 67 5.62 31.06 8.13
CA PHE A 67 5.22 32.00 7.09
C PHE A 67 5.77 33.42 7.33
N VAL A 68 6.85 33.77 6.63
CA VAL A 68 7.35 35.15 6.57
C VAL A 68 6.77 35.82 5.32
N GLY A 69 5.76 36.67 5.51
CA GLY A 69 5.32 37.61 4.47
C GLY A 69 6.37 38.71 4.22
N PRO A 70 6.28 39.46 3.12
CA PRO A 70 7.36 40.33 2.67
C PRO A 70 7.49 41.53 3.61
N GLY A 71 8.52 41.53 4.46
CA GLY A 71 8.86 42.71 5.25
C GLY A 71 9.67 42.43 6.51
N ALA A 72 10.94 42.84 6.45
CA ALA A 72 11.90 43.06 7.53
C ALA A 72 12.66 41.82 8.03
N GLY A 73 13.95 41.81 7.66
CA GLY A 73 14.91 40.75 7.98
C GLY A 73 15.09 40.50 9.48
N GLY A 74 15.19 39.22 9.81
CA GLY A 74 15.63 38.70 11.09
C GLY A 74 16.62 37.56 10.83
N SER A 75 17.90 37.83 11.10
CA SER A 75 18.99 36.87 10.90
C SER A 75 18.93 35.74 11.93
N GLY A 76 18.86 34.48 11.46
CA GLY A 76 18.99 33.32 12.33
C GLY A 76 19.04 31.99 11.57
N ALA A 77 20.26 31.49 11.37
CA ALA A 77 20.63 30.13 10.95
C ALA A 77 20.35 29.73 9.48
N GLY A 78 21.30 30.08 8.61
CA GLY A 78 21.50 29.36 7.35
C GLY A 78 20.62 29.77 6.17
N ASP A 79 20.11 31.00 6.14
CA ASP A 79 19.48 31.56 4.93
C ASP A 79 20.46 31.44 3.75
N ALA A 80 20.14 30.56 2.79
CA ALA A 80 20.39 30.94 1.41
C ALA A 80 19.69 32.30 1.26
N GLN A 81 20.48 33.37 1.13
CA GLN A 81 19.92 34.66 0.77
C GLN A 81 19.26 34.43 -0.59
N CYS A 82 17.93 34.37 -0.63
CA CYS A 82 17.24 34.39 -1.91
C CYS A 82 17.74 35.62 -2.64
N SER A 83 18.31 35.36 -3.79
CA SER A 83 18.80 36.40 -4.66
C SER A 83 17.60 37.22 -5.16
N ASN A 84 17.88 38.30 -5.88
CA ASN A 84 16.81 38.97 -6.63
C ASN A 84 17.04 38.76 -8.13
N ASP A 85 17.79 37.70 -8.51
CA ASP A 85 18.01 37.37 -9.91
C ASP A 85 16.89 36.42 -10.35
N PRO A 86 15.95 36.88 -11.20
CA PRO A 86 14.75 36.11 -11.54
C PRO A 86 15.03 34.81 -12.31
N ASN A 87 16.29 34.51 -12.62
CA ASN A 87 16.70 33.32 -13.38
C ASN A 87 17.46 32.30 -12.52
N VAL A 88 17.67 32.62 -11.24
CA VAL A 88 18.29 31.71 -10.28
C VAL A 88 17.15 30.97 -9.59
N ASP A 89 17.29 29.67 -9.44
CA ASP A 89 16.43 28.81 -8.62
C ASP A 89 17.11 28.76 -7.25
N ASP A 90 16.64 29.62 -6.34
CA ASP A 90 17.28 29.95 -5.07
C ASP A 90 16.99 28.90 -3.98
N ASP A 91 15.81 28.27 -4.03
CA ASP A 91 15.43 27.20 -3.09
C ASP A 91 15.70 25.77 -3.59
N GLY A 92 15.98 25.61 -4.89
CA GLY A 92 16.42 24.36 -5.51
C GLY A 92 15.29 23.41 -5.90
N ASP A 93 14.05 23.88 -6.02
CA ASP A 93 12.90 23.05 -6.35
C ASP A 93 12.72 22.76 -7.87
N GLY A 94 13.54 23.43 -8.68
CA GLY A 94 13.59 23.31 -10.13
C GLY A 94 12.88 24.43 -10.88
N PHE A 95 12.40 25.46 -10.19
CA PHE A 95 11.83 26.67 -10.77
C PHE A 95 12.59 27.90 -10.28
N SER A 96 12.58 28.93 -11.11
CA SER A 96 12.99 30.30 -10.74
C SER A 96 11.78 31.21 -10.93
N GLU A 97 11.83 32.46 -10.47
CA GLU A 97 10.68 33.35 -10.65
C GLU A 97 10.36 33.59 -12.14
N ALA A 98 11.38 33.64 -13.02
CA ALA A 98 11.17 33.73 -14.48
C ALA A 98 10.53 32.48 -15.09
N GLN A 99 10.55 31.35 -14.38
CA GLN A 99 9.92 30.10 -14.78
C GLN A 99 8.54 29.89 -14.14
N GLY A 100 8.08 30.84 -13.33
CA GLY A 100 6.75 30.84 -12.72
C GLY A 100 6.73 30.48 -11.24
N ASP A 101 7.89 30.44 -10.57
CA ASP A 101 7.93 30.36 -9.12
C ASP A 101 7.38 31.64 -8.48
N CYS A 102 6.37 31.49 -7.64
CA CYS A 102 5.73 32.58 -6.92
C CYS A 102 6.37 32.85 -5.55
N ASN A 103 7.23 31.95 -5.06
CA ASN A 103 8.01 32.07 -3.83
C ASN A 103 9.29 31.21 -3.89
N ASP A 104 10.30 31.69 -4.63
CA ASP A 104 11.63 31.08 -4.87
C ASP A 104 12.56 31.13 -3.63
N CYS A 105 11.95 31.00 -2.46
CA CYS A 105 12.56 30.91 -1.15
C CYS A 105 12.02 29.71 -0.36
N ASP A 106 11.04 28.99 -0.92
CA ASP A 106 10.34 27.90 -0.27
C ASP A 106 10.13 26.78 -1.29
N ALA A 107 10.99 25.76 -1.20
CA ALA A 107 10.98 24.63 -2.13
C ALA A 107 9.70 23.77 -2.14
N ASN A 108 8.69 24.14 -1.35
CA ASN A 108 7.35 23.55 -1.38
C ASN A 108 6.34 24.36 -2.21
N VAL A 109 6.74 25.52 -2.75
CA VAL A 109 5.89 26.47 -3.46
C VAL A 109 6.41 26.67 -4.87
N SER A 110 5.83 25.96 -5.84
CA SER A 110 6.19 26.11 -7.25
C SER A 110 5.18 25.41 -8.16
N PRO A 111 5.22 25.68 -9.49
CA PRO A 111 4.39 24.96 -10.43
C PRO A 111 4.53 23.43 -10.31
N GLY A 112 3.41 22.78 -9.99
CA GLY A 112 3.35 21.32 -9.82
C GLY A 112 3.50 20.84 -8.37
N SER A 113 3.49 21.73 -7.40
CA SER A 113 3.09 21.41 -6.02
C SER A 113 1.61 21.07 -5.92
N ILE A 114 1.21 20.44 -4.82
CA ILE A 114 -0.21 20.26 -4.47
C ILE A 114 -0.61 21.36 -3.51
N GLU A 115 -1.74 21.98 -3.79
CA GLU A 115 -2.46 22.88 -2.89
C GLU A 115 -2.81 22.20 -1.57
N VAL A 116 -2.45 22.82 -0.46
CA VAL A 116 -2.71 22.32 0.89
C VAL A 116 -3.71 23.25 1.56
N ALA A 117 -4.92 22.73 1.85
CA ALA A 117 -5.93 23.52 2.53
C ALA A 117 -5.39 24.09 3.86
N THR A 118 -5.48 25.41 4.01
CA THR A 118 -5.24 26.06 5.30
C THR A 118 -6.10 25.45 6.41
N ASP A 119 -5.47 24.97 7.48
CA ASP A 119 -6.19 24.40 8.63
C ASP A 119 -7.00 25.50 9.34
N PRO A 120 -8.34 25.43 9.33
CA PRO A 120 -9.17 26.45 9.98
C PRO A 120 -9.06 26.44 11.51
N ASN A 121 -8.46 25.41 12.10
CA ASN A 121 -8.27 25.28 13.54
C ASN A 121 -6.88 25.74 14.00
N ASP A 122 -5.94 25.95 13.09
CA ASP A 122 -4.64 26.52 13.42
C ASP A 122 -4.69 28.05 13.26
N PRO A 123 -4.67 28.83 14.37
CA PRO A 123 -4.71 30.28 14.30
C PRO A 123 -3.47 30.92 13.66
N MET A 124 -2.42 30.13 13.41
CA MET A 124 -1.19 30.56 12.75
C MET A 124 -1.12 30.17 11.28
N ALA A 125 -1.99 29.27 10.81
CA ALA A 125 -2.04 28.87 9.41
C ALA A 125 -2.48 30.06 8.55
N LYS A 126 -1.77 30.29 7.46
CA LYS A 126 -2.08 31.32 6.49
C LYS A 126 -2.40 30.66 5.15
N PRO A 127 -3.46 31.12 4.47
CA PRO A 127 -3.70 30.82 3.06
C PRO A 127 -2.47 31.11 2.22
N ALA A 128 -2.07 30.14 1.41
CA ALA A 128 -1.00 30.22 0.44
C ALA A 128 -1.43 29.60 -0.90
N ASP A 129 -0.69 29.96 -1.94
CA ASP A 129 -0.82 29.45 -3.31
C ASP A 129 0.45 28.62 -3.51
N GLU A 130 0.37 27.31 -3.24
CA GLU A 130 1.54 26.43 -3.29
C GLU A 130 1.87 26.03 -4.72
N ASP A 131 0.88 25.92 -5.61
CA ASP A 131 1.07 25.48 -6.99
C ASP A 131 1.30 26.63 -8.00
N CYS A 132 1.34 27.86 -7.50
CA CYS A 132 1.60 29.10 -8.23
C CYS A 132 0.63 29.34 -9.39
N ASP A 133 -0.63 28.94 -9.24
CA ASP A 133 -1.68 29.14 -10.24
C ASP A 133 -2.43 30.47 -10.11
N THR A 134 -2.01 31.33 -9.17
CA THR A 134 -2.60 32.63 -8.81
C THR A 134 -3.90 32.55 -8.01
N VAL A 135 -4.32 31.36 -7.62
CA VAL A 135 -5.46 31.12 -6.75
C VAL A 135 -4.95 30.51 -5.45
N VAL A 136 -5.44 31.00 -4.33
CA VAL A 136 -5.03 30.55 -3.00
C VAL A 136 -6.01 29.48 -2.52
N ASP A 137 -5.49 28.39 -1.93
CA ASP A 137 -6.25 27.26 -1.38
C ASP A 137 -7.25 26.64 -2.39
N ASN A 138 -6.91 26.59 -3.69
CA ASN A 138 -7.74 25.98 -4.74
C ASN A 138 -7.53 24.46 -4.82
N VAL A 139 -7.60 23.80 -3.66
CA VAL A 139 -7.36 22.36 -3.52
C VAL A 139 -8.11 21.56 -4.58
N ALA A 140 -7.38 20.64 -5.22
CA ALA A 140 -7.91 19.76 -6.25
C ALA A 140 -9.23 19.12 -5.79
N PRO A 141 -10.20 18.89 -6.72
CA PRO A 141 -11.52 18.39 -6.37
C PRO A 141 -11.47 17.20 -5.41
N ALA A 142 -12.27 17.26 -4.35
CA ALA A 142 -12.30 16.22 -3.33
C ALA A 142 -12.70 14.84 -3.88
N SER A 143 -13.40 14.80 -5.02
CA SER A 143 -13.81 13.58 -5.73
C SER A 143 -13.97 13.83 -7.24
N CYS A 144 -13.94 12.75 -8.02
CA CYS A 144 -14.07 12.78 -9.48
C CYS A 144 -14.65 11.47 -10.05
N ASP A 145 -15.28 10.70 -9.19
CA ASP A 145 -15.70 9.32 -9.38
C ASP A 145 -17.23 9.16 -9.40
N ASP A 146 -17.94 10.28 -9.44
CA ASP A 146 -19.40 10.32 -9.55
C ASP A 146 -19.89 9.66 -10.84
N ASN A 147 -21.06 9.00 -10.74
CA ASN A 147 -21.77 8.39 -11.86
C ASN A 147 -20.97 7.34 -12.66
N ILE A 148 -19.87 6.81 -12.10
CA ILE A 148 -19.19 5.65 -12.68
C ILE A 148 -20.02 4.39 -12.44
N ALA A 149 -20.20 3.58 -13.48
CA ALA A 149 -20.95 2.34 -13.42
C ALA A 149 -20.12 1.21 -12.80
N LEU A 150 -20.80 0.25 -12.16
CA LEU A 150 -20.17 -0.94 -11.58
C LEU A 150 -19.26 -1.71 -12.54
N GLN A 151 -19.64 -1.73 -13.83
CA GLN A 151 -18.97 -2.50 -14.87
C GLN A 151 -18.20 -1.62 -15.86
N ASP A 152 -17.82 -0.42 -15.45
CA ASP A 152 -17.05 0.47 -16.30
C ASP A 152 -15.69 -0.17 -16.62
N ALA A 153 -15.37 -0.24 -17.92
CA ALA A 153 -14.19 -0.93 -18.42
C ALA A 153 -13.00 0.01 -18.64
N ASP A 154 -13.15 1.31 -18.39
CA ASP A 154 -12.06 2.28 -18.52
C ASP A 154 -11.17 2.23 -17.27
N PRO A 155 -9.89 1.83 -17.38
CA PRO A 155 -8.99 1.80 -16.23
C PRO A 155 -8.75 3.19 -15.63
N GLN A 156 -8.97 4.30 -16.36
CA GLN A 156 -8.93 5.64 -15.77
C GLN A 156 -10.06 5.83 -14.76
N ASN A 157 -11.24 5.25 -15.00
CA ASN A 157 -12.34 5.26 -14.04
C ASN A 157 -12.02 4.38 -12.81
N GLY A 158 -11.23 3.31 -12.99
CA GLY A 158 -10.62 2.57 -11.88
C GLY A 158 -9.70 3.45 -11.02
N ALA A 159 -8.87 4.30 -11.64
CA ALA A 159 -8.03 5.26 -10.91
C ALA A 159 -8.86 6.38 -10.25
N ARG A 160 -9.94 6.85 -10.88
CA ARG A 160 -10.87 7.82 -10.25
C ARG A 160 -11.53 7.24 -9.01
N ALA A 161 -11.90 5.96 -9.04
CA ALA A 161 -12.44 5.24 -7.88
C ALA A 161 -11.40 4.97 -6.77
N LEU A 162 -10.15 5.41 -6.94
CA LEU A 162 -9.15 5.52 -5.88
C LEU A 162 -8.96 6.97 -5.43
N ASP A 163 -9.76 7.93 -5.92
CA ASP A 163 -9.62 9.39 -5.74
C ASP A 163 -8.42 10.03 -6.45
N LEU A 164 -7.88 9.38 -7.49
CA LEU A 164 -6.89 9.99 -8.37
C LEU A 164 -7.60 10.78 -9.49
N CYS A 165 -7.71 12.10 -9.30
CA CYS A 165 -8.58 12.94 -10.12
C CYS A 165 -7.90 13.78 -11.19
N GLN A 166 -6.59 14.01 -11.05
CA GLN A 166 -5.80 14.79 -12.00
C GLN A 166 -5.09 13.86 -12.97
N PHE A 167 -5.38 13.98 -14.27
CA PHE A 167 -4.78 13.20 -15.35
C PHE A 167 -3.95 14.14 -16.22
N ILE A 168 -2.72 13.74 -16.51
CA ILE A 168 -1.73 14.58 -17.17
C ILE A 168 -1.03 13.83 -18.31
N THR A 169 -0.50 14.57 -19.27
CA THR A 169 0.48 14.06 -20.23
C THR A 169 1.90 14.26 -19.71
N PRO A 170 2.89 13.46 -20.20
CA PRO A 170 4.25 13.55 -19.70
C PRO A 170 4.91 14.93 -19.84
N ASP A 171 4.48 15.74 -20.80
CA ASP A 171 4.99 17.09 -21.09
C ASP A 171 4.38 18.18 -20.21
N GLU A 172 3.28 17.91 -19.48
CA GLU A 172 2.75 18.84 -18.50
C GLU A 172 3.67 18.92 -17.28
N LYS A 173 3.97 20.13 -16.79
CA LYS A 173 4.72 20.35 -15.54
C LYS A 173 3.82 20.24 -14.30
N LYS A 174 2.90 19.28 -14.30
CA LYS A 174 1.93 19.04 -13.22
C LYS A 174 2.13 17.65 -12.65
N TRP A 175 1.61 17.42 -11.44
CA TRP A 175 1.45 16.10 -10.84
C TRP A 175 0.17 15.42 -11.34
N GLY A 176 0.02 14.12 -11.11
CA GLY A 176 -1.20 13.40 -11.46
C GLY A 176 -0.95 12.04 -12.10
N VAL A 177 -2.03 11.45 -12.61
CA VAL A 177 -2.03 10.16 -13.31
C VAL A 177 -1.53 10.33 -14.73
N LEU A 178 -0.46 9.62 -15.07
CA LEU A 178 0.11 9.55 -16.41
C LEU A 178 -0.53 8.43 -17.24
N SER A 179 -0.86 7.32 -16.59
CA SER A 179 -1.55 6.19 -17.22
C SER A 179 -2.21 5.28 -16.19
N ALA A 180 -3.30 4.63 -16.58
CA ALA A 180 -3.94 3.56 -15.82
C ALA A 180 -4.23 2.37 -16.75
N GLN A 181 -4.05 1.15 -16.25
CA GLN A 181 -4.25 -0.07 -17.03
C GLN A 181 -4.67 -1.24 -16.14
N TYR A 182 -5.66 -2.02 -16.59
CA TYR A 182 -5.95 -3.31 -15.99
C TYR A 182 -4.91 -4.34 -16.43
N VAL A 183 -4.42 -5.12 -15.48
CA VAL A 183 -3.29 -6.03 -15.66
C VAL A 183 -3.53 -7.37 -14.96
N ARG A 184 -2.74 -8.36 -15.35
CA ARG A 184 -2.43 -9.56 -14.55
C ARG A 184 -1.45 -9.19 -13.43
N ALA A 185 -1.29 -10.03 -12.40
CA ALA A 185 -0.42 -9.78 -11.26
C ALA A 185 1.03 -9.49 -11.68
N ASN A 186 1.57 -10.18 -12.69
CA ASN A 186 2.90 -9.89 -13.24
C ASN A 186 3.01 -8.56 -14.02
N GLY A 187 1.91 -7.86 -14.28
CA GLY A 187 1.86 -6.60 -15.02
C GLY A 187 1.55 -6.74 -16.50
N ALA A 188 1.31 -7.96 -16.98
CA ALA A 188 0.87 -8.14 -18.35
C ALA A 188 -0.50 -7.46 -18.56
N PRO A 189 -0.69 -6.69 -19.64
CA PRO A 189 -1.98 -6.11 -20.01
C PRO A 189 -3.13 -7.12 -19.93
N ALA A 190 -4.23 -6.72 -19.30
CA ALA A 190 -5.46 -7.50 -19.23
C ALA A 190 -6.66 -6.67 -19.70
N ASN A 191 -7.70 -7.37 -20.17
CA ASN A 191 -8.99 -6.74 -20.43
C ASN A 191 -9.79 -6.65 -19.12
N TYR A 192 -10.72 -5.71 -19.04
CA TYR A 192 -11.73 -5.69 -17.99
C TYR A 192 -12.47 -7.03 -17.91
N SER A 193 -12.77 -7.48 -16.69
CA SER A 193 -13.52 -8.70 -16.41
C SER A 193 -14.41 -8.52 -15.16
N ARG A 194 -15.20 -9.54 -14.81
CA ARG A 194 -16.02 -9.52 -13.58
C ARG A 194 -15.20 -9.55 -12.28
N HIS A 195 -13.91 -9.84 -12.36
CA HIS A 195 -12.95 -9.76 -11.25
C HIS A 195 -12.70 -8.31 -10.82
N ILE A 196 -13.22 -7.33 -11.58
CA ILE A 196 -13.09 -5.90 -11.33
C ILE A 196 -14.48 -5.28 -11.15
N GLY A 197 -14.62 -4.43 -10.15
CA GLY A 197 -15.84 -3.67 -9.88
C GLY A 197 -15.54 -2.26 -9.41
N ILE A 198 -16.46 -1.34 -9.68
CA ILE A 198 -16.44 0.03 -9.14
C ILE A 198 -17.70 0.20 -8.28
N GLN A 199 -17.54 0.08 -6.97
CA GLN A 199 -18.64 -0.08 -6.02
C GLN A 199 -18.95 1.24 -5.32
N SER A 200 -20.21 1.50 -4.97
CA SER A 200 -20.62 2.66 -4.16
C SER A 200 -20.69 2.36 -2.64
N GLY A 201 -20.18 1.19 -2.26
CA GLY A 201 -20.34 0.54 -0.95
C GLY A 201 -20.30 -0.98 -1.13
N PHE A 202 -20.03 -1.74 -0.07
CA PHE A 202 -19.93 -3.20 -0.12
C PHE A 202 -20.81 -3.85 0.94
N GLY A 203 -22.02 -4.25 0.53
CA GLY A 203 -23.09 -4.55 1.49
C GLY A 203 -23.65 -3.28 2.14
N PRO A 204 -24.52 -3.41 3.15
CA PRO A 204 -25.20 -2.29 3.80
C PRO A 204 -24.35 -1.55 4.84
N ASN A 205 -23.22 -2.14 5.26
CA ASN A 205 -22.45 -1.68 6.43
C ASN A 205 -21.01 -1.24 6.09
N VAL A 206 -20.61 -1.22 4.81
CA VAL A 206 -19.26 -0.81 4.39
C VAL A 206 -19.39 0.31 3.37
N ASN A 207 -19.04 1.51 3.79
CA ASN A 207 -19.09 2.71 2.95
C ASN A 207 -17.76 2.95 2.23
N VAL A 208 -17.84 3.74 1.15
CA VAL A 208 -16.67 4.37 0.54
C VAL A 208 -16.02 5.34 1.54
N GLN A 209 -14.70 5.39 1.53
CA GLN A 209 -13.86 6.16 2.42
C GLN A 209 -13.56 7.58 1.89
N LYS A 210 -13.68 7.79 0.59
CA LYS A 210 -13.66 9.09 -0.08
C LYS A 210 -14.44 8.97 -1.40
N GLY A 211 -14.75 10.10 -2.03
CA GLY A 211 -15.59 10.13 -3.22
C GLY A 211 -16.97 9.48 -3.05
N THR A 212 -17.45 8.87 -4.13
CA THR A 212 -18.72 8.12 -4.17
C THR A 212 -18.56 6.70 -4.71
N ARG A 213 -17.34 6.29 -5.04
CA ARG A 213 -16.97 4.98 -5.57
C ARG A 213 -15.64 4.51 -4.97
N MET A 214 -15.48 3.19 -4.92
CA MET A 214 -14.22 2.53 -4.59
C MET A 214 -13.91 1.43 -5.61
N LEU A 215 -12.62 1.15 -5.80
CA LEU A 215 -12.17 0.01 -6.60
C LEU A 215 -12.40 -1.29 -5.83
N THR A 216 -12.87 -2.32 -6.52
CA THR A 216 -12.98 -3.69 -6.00
C THR A 216 -12.28 -4.64 -6.95
N LEU A 217 -11.35 -5.43 -6.41
CA LEU A 217 -10.66 -6.51 -7.12
C LEU A 217 -10.93 -7.83 -6.40
N SER A 218 -11.13 -8.91 -7.15
CA SER A 218 -11.40 -10.23 -6.59
C SER A 218 -10.73 -11.32 -7.40
N SER A 219 -10.26 -12.37 -6.74
CA SER A 219 -9.87 -13.62 -7.43
C SER A 219 -11.10 -14.38 -7.97
N GLY A 220 -12.29 -14.09 -7.44
CA GLY A 220 -13.58 -14.42 -8.02
C GLY A 220 -14.24 -13.24 -8.74
N TYR A 221 -15.54 -13.06 -8.51
CA TYR A 221 -16.28 -11.91 -9.07
C TYR A 221 -16.44 -10.80 -8.04
N ALA A 222 -15.99 -9.59 -8.41
CA ALA A 222 -16.13 -8.34 -7.66
C ALA A 222 -17.59 -7.83 -7.68
N ARG A 223 -18.51 -8.63 -7.15
CA ARG A 223 -19.97 -8.42 -7.20
C ARG A 223 -20.64 -8.88 -5.91
N LEU A 224 -21.52 -8.04 -5.37
CA LEU A 224 -22.40 -8.42 -4.27
C LEU A 224 -23.44 -9.45 -4.74
N PRO A 225 -23.97 -10.32 -3.85
CA PRO A 225 -25.02 -11.28 -4.19
C PRO A 225 -26.23 -10.68 -4.91
N SER A 226 -26.61 -9.45 -4.56
CA SER A 226 -27.74 -8.72 -5.16
C SER A 226 -27.46 -8.14 -6.55
N GLN A 227 -26.21 -8.13 -6.98
CA GLN A 227 -25.78 -7.54 -8.26
C GLN A 227 -25.84 -8.57 -9.40
N ALA A 228 -26.14 -8.10 -10.60
CA ALA A 228 -26.16 -8.95 -11.79
C ALA A 228 -24.76 -9.51 -12.09
N GLY A 229 -24.69 -10.82 -12.33
CA GLY A 229 -23.43 -11.51 -12.59
C GLY A 229 -22.58 -11.77 -11.34
N SER A 230 -23.22 -11.86 -10.16
CA SER A 230 -22.56 -12.31 -8.93
C SER A 230 -22.09 -13.77 -9.03
N CYS A 231 -21.11 -14.12 -8.22
CA CYS A 231 -20.49 -15.45 -8.17
C CYS A 231 -21.52 -16.57 -7.94
N GLY A 232 -22.46 -16.32 -7.03
CA GLY A 232 -23.54 -17.27 -6.67
C GLY A 232 -23.10 -18.41 -5.74
N GLY A 233 -21.87 -18.35 -5.23
CA GLY A 233 -21.27 -19.32 -4.34
C GLY A 233 -19.90 -18.85 -3.88
N LEU A 234 -19.13 -19.79 -3.32
CA LEU A 234 -17.87 -19.54 -2.63
C LEU A 234 -16.68 -19.35 -3.58
N SER A 235 -16.86 -19.73 -4.84
CA SER A 235 -15.79 -19.71 -5.85
C SER A 235 -16.34 -19.49 -7.24
N CYS A 236 -15.68 -18.66 -8.03
CA CYS A 236 -15.95 -18.51 -9.46
C CYS A 236 -14.68 -18.11 -10.21
N SER A 237 -14.18 -19.04 -11.02
CA SER A 237 -12.98 -18.86 -11.83
C SER A 237 -13.32 -18.54 -13.29
N GLU A 238 -12.61 -17.60 -13.91
CA GLU A 238 -12.76 -17.22 -15.33
C GLU A 238 -11.43 -16.89 -16.02
N ILE A 239 -10.44 -16.41 -15.27
CA ILE A 239 -9.14 -15.99 -15.80
C ILE A 239 -8.15 -17.17 -15.84
N GLY A 240 -8.19 -18.05 -14.84
CA GLY A 240 -7.34 -19.23 -14.70
C GLY A 240 -5.89 -18.93 -14.28
N ALA A 241 -4.98 -19.87 -14.52
CA ALA A 241 -3.59 -19.79 -14.06
C ALA A 241 -2.87 -18.48 -14.44
N GLY A 242 -2.14 -17.94 -13.47
CA GLY A 242 -1.39 -16.70 -13.55
C GLY A 242 0.12 -16.88 -13.60
N THR A 243 0.83 -15.77 -13.63
CA THR A 243 2.28 -15.73 -13.39
C THR A 243 2.52 -14.75 -12.26
N PRO A 244 3.12 -15.17 -11.14
CA PRO A 244 3.30 -14.27 -10.01
C PRO A 244 4.37 -13.22 -10.29
N PRO A 245 4.27 -12.03 -9.67
CA PRO A 245 5.38 -11.09 -9.63
C PRO A 245 6.61 -11.72 -8.92
N PRO A 246 7.84 -11.26 -9.21
CA PRO A 246 9.03 -11.78 -8.54
C PRO A 246 8.95 -11.63 -7.01
N GLY A 247 9.17 -12.73 -6.29
CA GLY A 247 9.13 -12.74 -4.83
C GLY A 247 7.72 -12.90 -4.24
N PHE A 248 6.75 -13.31 -5.06
CA PHE A 248 5.36 -13.62 -4.66
C PHE A 248 4.92 -14.99 -5.19
N PRO A 249 3.90 -15.62 -4.59
CA PRO A 249 3.32 -15.32 -3.28
C PRO A 249 4.37 -15.24 -2.16
N GLN A 250 4.16 -14.35 -1.20
CA GLN A 250 5.09 -14.17 -0.09
C GLN A 250 4.86 -15.26 0.96
N ASP A 251 5.92 -15.97 1.33
CA ASP A 251 5.86 -16.98 2.38
C ASP A 251 5.58 -16.35 3.75
N VAL A 252 4.67 -16.96 4.52
CA VAL A 252 4.44 -16.63 5.92
C VAL A 252 5.28 -17.57 6.79
N PRO A 253 6.18 -17.05 7.66
CA PRO A 253 7.05 -17.90 8.47
C PRO A 253 6.28 -18.93 9.31
N GLY A 254 6.59 -20.21 9.10
CA GLY A 254 5.97 -21.32 9.84
C GLY A 254 4.68 -21.87 9.22
N CYS A 255 4.20 -21.27 8.12
CA CYS A 255 3.07 -21.75 7.34
C CYS A 255 3.54 -22.42 6.05
N SER A 256 2.72 -23.31 5.50
CA SER A 256 2.97 -23.85 4.16
C SER A 256 2.50 -22.82 3.14
N GLY A 257 3.29 -22.53 2.11
CA GLY A 257 2.89 -21.70 0.97
C GLY A 257 2.81 -22.52 -0.32
N ASP A 258 2.26 -21.90 -1.38
CA ASP A 258 2.29 -22.43 -2.75
C ASP A 258 2.75 -21.31 -3.70
N PRO A 259 3.67 -21.58 -4.65
CA PRO A 259 4.10 -20.58 -5.62
C PRO A 259 3.10 -20.33 -6.76
N ASP A 260 2.14 -21.24 -6.97
CA ASP A 260 1.20 -21.13 -8.07
C ASP A 260 0.09 -20.12 -7.72
N ILE A 261 -0.30 -19.32 -8.71
CA ILE A 261 -1.40 -18.36 -8.57
C ILE A 261 -2.43 -18.57 -9.66
N ASN A 262 -3.69 -18.28 -9.34
CA ASN A 262 -4.79 -18.34 -10.27
C ASN A 262 -5.69 -17.11 -10.17
N ASP A 263 -6.45 -16.89 -11.23
CA ASP A 263 -7.47 -15.87 -11.35
C ASP A 263 -7.03 -14.45 -10.98
N ASP A 264 -5.76 -14.16 -11.25
CA ASP A 264 -5.12 -12.92 -10.86
C ASP A 264 -5.58 -11.72 -11.68
N VAL A 265 -5.81 -10.62 -10.96
CA VAL A 265 -6.26 -9.35 -11.53
C VAL A 265 -5.62 -8.18 -10.80
N GLY A 266 -5.42 -7.07 -11.50
CA GLY A 266 -4.95 -5.83 -10.89
C GLY A 266 -5.27 -4.58 -11.69
N LEU A 267 -5.10 -3.44 -11.00
CA LEU A 267 -5.04 -2.12 -11.61
C LEU A 267 -3.62 -1.58 -11.41
N GLU A 268 -2.97 -1.22 -12.50
CA GLU A 268 -1.67 -0.54 -12.51
C GLU A 268 -1.88 0.93 -12.88
N VAL A 269 -1.34 1.83 -12.04
CA VAL A 269 -1.39 3.27 -12.27
C VAL A 269 0.01 3.83 -12.20
N LYS A 270 0.41 4.56 -13.24
CA LYS A 270 1.62 5.39 -13.24
C LYS A 270 1.23 6.80 -12.85
N VAL A 271 1.86 7.32 -11.80
CA VAL A 271 1.61 8.66 -11.27
C VAL A 271 2.91 9.45 -11.21
N ARG A 272 2.79 10.78 -11.32
CA ARG A 272 3.81 11.74 -10.92
C ARG A 272 3.37 12.42 -9.63
N SER A 273 4.22 12.40 -8.61
CA SER A 273 3.92 13.04 -7.32
C SER A 273 3.96 14.58 -7.42
N PRO A 274 3.20 15.27 -6.56
CA PRO A 274 3.40 16.70 -6.31
C PRO A 274 4.82 17.00 -5.85
N LYS A 275 5.33 18.18 -6.19
CA LYS A 275 6.70 18.62 -5.84
C LYS A 275 6.95 18.73 -4.34
N ASN A 276 5.93 19.12 -3.58
CA ASN A 276 5.95 19.23 -2.12
C ASN A 276 5.46 17.95 -1.40
N ALA A 277 5.23 16.83 -2.10
CA ALA A 277 4.82 15.58 -1.47
C ALA A 277 6.00 14.82 -0.87
N THR A 278 5.83 14.33 0.36
CA THR A 278 6.78 13.47 1.07
C THR A 278 6.33 12.01 1.14
N GLY A 279 5.07 11.74 0.81
CA GLY A 279 4.52 10.39 0.72
C GLY A 279 3.12 10.37 0.11
N TYR A 280 2.51 9.20 0.15
CA TYR A 280 1.11 8.98 -0.16
C TYR A 280 0.55 7.88 0.72
N ARG A 281 -0.78 7.81 0.77
CA ARG A 281 -1.53 6.76 1.47
C ARG A 281 -2.79 6.40 0.69
N PHE A 282 -3.27 5.19 0.91
CA PHE A 282 -4.57 4.72 0.45
C PHE A 282 -5.15 3.76 1.49
N LYS A 283 -6.45 3.52 1.40
CA LYS A 283 -7.20 2.65 2.31
C LYS A 283 -7.60 1.39 1.58
N PHE A 284 -7.62 0.28 2.28
CA PHE A 284 -8.13 -0.98 1.73
C PHE A 284 -8.81 -1.83 2.79
N LYS A 285 -9.64 -2.76 2.34
CA LYS A 285 -10.29 -3.76 3.18
C LYS A 285 -10.24 -5.11 2.46
N PHE A 286 -9.78 -6.15 3.14
CA PHE A 286 -9.58 -7.48 2.55
C PHE A 286 -10.56 -8.48 3.14
N TYR A 287 -11.16 -9.30 2.26
CA TYR A 287 -12.10 -10.36 2.57
C TYR A 287 -11.58 -11.66 2.00
N SER A 288 -11.81 -12.76 2.70
CA SER A 288 -11.48 -14.08 2.18
C SER A 288 -12.45 -15.12 2.71
N MET A 289 -12.92 -15.99 1.82
CA MET A 289 -13.73 -17.16 2.20
C MET A 289 -12.89 -18.26 2.84
N GLU A 290 -11.57 -18.15 2.82
CA GLU A 290 -10.66 -19.11 3.43
C GLU A 290 -10.58 -18.98 4.96
N PHE A 291 -10.99 -17.84 5.51
CA PHE A 291 -10.93 -17.58 6.94
C PHE A 291 -12.17 -18.13 7.67
N PRO A 292 -12.02 -18.75 8.85
CA PRO A 292 -10.78 -19.04 9.59
C PRO A 292 -10.12 -20.39 9.28
N GLU A 293 -10.80 -21.27 8.55
CA GLU A 293 -10.45 -22.70 8.42
C GLU A 293 -9.07 -22.94 7.84
N TRP A 294 -8.65 -22.09 6.90
CA TRP A 294 -7.48 -22.30 6.05
C TRP A 294 -6.31 -21.41 6.41
N VAL A 295 -6.35 -20.71 7.53
CA VAL A 295 -5.20 -19.95 8.04
C VAL A 295 -3.99 -20.88 8.19
N CYS A 296 -2.84 -20.41 7.73
CA CYS A 296 -1.55 -21.10 7.75
C CYS A 296 -1.48 -22.35 6.85
N THR A 297 -2.18 -22.30 5.71
CA THR A 297 -2.17 -23.36 4.67
C THR A 297 -1.64 -22.83 3.33
N SER A 298 -1.40 -23.75 2.38
CA SER A 298 -0.83 -23.43 1.08
C SER A 298 -1.79 -22.72 0.12
N TYR A 299 -3.04 -22.50 0.51
CA TYR A 299 -4.08 -21.95 -0.38
C TYR A 299 -4.31 -20.45 -0.21
N ASN A 300 -3.54 -19.81 0.68
CA ASN A 300 -3.90 -18.48 1.15
C ASN A 300 -3.70 -17.38 0.12
N ASP A 301 -4.82 -16.87 -0.38
CA ASP A 301 -4.90 -15.79 -1.36
C ASP A 301 -4.17 -14.54 -0.86
N GLN A 302 -3.53 -13.83 -1.78
CA GLN A 302 -2.77 -12.64 -1.41
C GLN A 302 -3.22 -11.41 -2.19
N PHE A 303 -3.24 -10.29 -1.48
CA PHE A 303 -3.30 -8.95 -2.04
C PHE A 303 -1.97 -8.24 -1.85
N ILE A 304 -1.54 -7.51 -2.88
CA ILE A 304 -0.35 -6.67 -2.82
C ILE A 304 -0.62 -5.27 -3.37
N ALA A 305 0.12 -4.30 -2.85
CA ALA A 305 0.34 -3.01 -3.48
C ALA A 305 1.81 -2.91 -3.87
N LEU A 306 2.11 -3.26 -5.12
CA LEU A 306 3.47 -3.35 -5.66
C LEU A 306 3.90 -2.01 -6.28
N VAL A 307 4.98 -1.43 -5.79
CA VAL A 307 5.47 -0.10 -6.22
C VAL A 307 6.78 -0.22 -6.97
N GLN A 308 6.89 0.50 -8.10
CA GLN A 308 8.09 0.60 -8.90
C GLN A 308 8.43 2.06 -9.25
N PRO A 309 9.67 2.54 -8.98
CA PRO A 309 10.72 1.88 -8.19
C PRO A 309 10.29 1.56 -6.76
N ALA A 310 10.84 0.48 -6.19
CA ALA A 310 10.49 0.04 -4.85
C ALA A 310 10.90 1.08 -3.79
N PRO A 311 9.97 1.59 -2.96
CA PRO A 311 10.29 2.57 -1.93
C PRO A 311 11.04 1.93 -0.78
N MET A 312 11.81 2.74 -0.04
CA MET A 312 12.52 2.28 1.15
C MET A 312 11.54 1.73 2.20
N GLY A 313 11.84 0.55 2.73
CA GLY A 313 10.97 -0.15 3.68
C GLY A 313 9.96 -1.09 3.05
N SER A 314 9.80 -1.08 1.72
CA SER A 314 8.99 -2.10 1.03
C SER A 314 9.65 -3.48 1.04
N ILE A 315 8.84 -4.53 0.90
CA ILE A 315 9.28 -5.93 0.84
C ILE A 315 9.04 -6.44 -0.57
N ASN A 316 10.12 -6.67 -1.33
CA ASN A 316 10.04 -6.99 -2.76
C ASN A 316 9.19 -5.98 -3.57
N GLY A 317 9.13 -4.72 -3.12
CA GLY A 317 8.30 -3.67 -3.70
C GLY A 317 6.86 -3.62 -3.20
N ASN A 318 6.38 -4.60 -2.43
CA ASN A 318 5.07 -4.53 -1.77
C ASN A 318 5.14 -3.59 -0.56
N ILE A 319 4.13 -2.74 -0.39
CA ILE A 319 3.98 -1.80 0.73
C ILE A 319 2.83 -2.14 1.69
N SER A 320 2.07 -3.20 1.42
CA SER A 320 0.95 -3.64 2.26
C SER A 320 1.28 -4.97 2.96
N PHE A 321 1.61 -4.89 4.25
CA PHE A 321 1.96 -6.03 5.12
C PHE A 321 1.79 -5.64 6.59
N ASP A 322 1.65 -6.62 7.48
CA ASP A 322 1.55 -6.36 8.93
C ASP A 322 2.91 -6.07 9.58
N GLN A 323 2.91 -5.74 10.88
CA GLN A 323 4.14 -5.46 11.63
C GLN A 323 5.11 -6.65 11.72
N ASN A 324 4.65 -7.87 11.46
CA ASN A 324 5.46 -9.08 11.39
C ASN A 324 5.91 -9.39 9.95
N THR A 325 5.70 -8.45 9.02
CA THR A 325 6.04 -8.56 7.59
C THR A 325 5.23 -9.59 6.81
N ASN A 326 4.10 -10.06 7.36
CA ASN A 326 3.22 -10.97 6.64
C ASN A 326 2.45 -10.22 5.54
N PRO A 327 2.31 -10.80 4.33
CA PRO A 327 1.48 -10.24 3.27
C PRO A 327 0.00 -10.19 3.67
N VAL A 328 -0.76 -9.32 2.99
CA VAL A 328 -2.22 -9.32 3.10
C VAL A 328 -2.76 -10.64 2.53
N SER A 329 -3.23 -11.48 3.43
CA SER A 329 -3.83 -12.80 3.23
C SER A 329 -4.61 -13.15 4.49
N VAL A 330 -5.24 -14.32 4.58
CA VAL A 330 -5.83 -14.78 5.86
C VAL A 330 -4.80 -14.94 7.01
N ASN A 331 -3.49 -14.93 6.70
CA ASN A 331 -2.43 -14.96 7.70
C ASN A 331 -2.06 -13.58 8.27
N ILE A 332 -2.66 -12.50 7.75
CA ILE A 332 -2.38 -11.16 8.24
C ILE A 332 -2.98 -10.96 9.64
N ALA A 333 -2.27 -10.24 10.51
CA ALA A 333 -2.71 -9.98 11.88
C ALA A 333 -4.01 -9.16 12.03
N PHE A 334 -4.66 -8.75 10.94
CA PHE A 334 -5.75 -7.76 10.93
C PHE A 334 -7.16 -8.33 10.74
N PHE A 335 -7.36 -9.66 10.67
CA PHE A 335 -8.71 -10.22 10.61
C PHE A 335 -9.44 -10.01 11.93
N ASP A 336 -10.42 -9.11 11.92
CA ASP A 336 -11.21 -8.70 13.09
C ASP A 336 -12.72 -8.63 12.83
N VAL A 337 -13.14 -8.62 11.56
CA VAL A 337 -14.53 -8.69 11.09
C VAL A 337 -14.84 -10.14 10.75
N CYS A 338 -15.41 -10.86 11.71
CA CYS A 338 -15.82 -12.25 11.54
C CYS A 338 -16.87 -12.65 12.59
N GLN A 339 -17.44 -13.84 12.43
CA GLN A 339 -18.25 -14.45 13.48
C GLN A 339 -17.31 -15.22 14.43
N TYR A 340 -17.48 -15.04 15.75
CA TYR A 340 -16.75 -15.86 16.71
C TYR A 340 -17.15 -17.33 16.58
N ASP A 341 -16.16 -18.20 16.35
CA ASP A 341 -16.32 -19.65 16.37
C ASP A 341 -15.49 -20.26 17.52
N SER A 342 -16.16 -21.04 18.36
CA SER A 342 -15.54 -21.81 19.43
C SER A 342 -14.56 -22.90 18.95
N PHE A 343 -14.62 -23.32 17.68
CA PHE A 343 -13.64 -24.24 17.09
C PHE A 343 -12.31 -23.54 16.77
N TYR A 344 -12.35 -22.22 16.54
CA TYR A 344 -11.20 -21.36 16.29
C TYR A 344 -11.06 -20.26 17.36
N PRO A 345 -10.88 -20.63 18.65
CA PRO A 345 -10.97 -19.69 19.77
C PRO A 345 -9.87 -18.63 19.79
N GLN A 346 -8.83 -18.75 18.96
CA GLN A 346 -7.80 -17.73 18.79
C GLN A 346 -8.30 -16.49 18.03
N PHE A 347 -9.36 -16.61 17.23
CA PHE A 347 -9.95 -15.50 16.49
C PHE A 347 -11.15 -14.95 17.26
N LEU A 348 -10.93 -13.82 17.93
CA LEU A 348 -11.94 -13.22 18.81
C LEU A 348 -12.97 -12.35 18.06
N CYS A 349 -12.68 -11.97 16.81
CA CYS A 349 -13.56 -11.18 15.96
C CYS A 349 -14.14 -9.93 16.66
N PRO A 350 -13.30 -9.01 17.18
CA PRO A 350 -13.77 -7.90 18.03
C PRO A 350 -14.73 -6.94 17.30
N SER A 351 -14.65 -6.85 15.98
CA SER A 351 -15.55 -6.03 15.16
C SER A 351 -16.87 -6.73 14.83
N GLY A 352 -16.95 -8.05 15.07
CA GLY A 352 -18.12 -8.88 14.78
C GLY A 352 -18.42 -9.02 13.27
N PRO A 353 -19.50 -9.72 12.91
CA PRO A 353 -19.78 -10.08 11.51
C PRO A 353 -20.63 -9.03 10.76
N ALA A 354 -20.93 -7.88 11.36
CA ALA A 354 -21.90 -6.93 10.79
C ALA A 354 -21.51 -6.47 9.38
N GLU A 355 -20.22 -6.21 9.16
CA GLU A 355 -19.69 -5.78 7.85
C GLU A 355 -19.59 -6.92 6.81
N LEU A 356 -19.90 -8.17 7.18
CA LEU A 356 -20.03 -9.29 6.23
C LEU A 356 -21.46 -9.44 5.69
N ALA A 357 -22.43 -8.76 6.29
CA ALA A 357 -23.83 -8.89 5.90
C ALA A 357 -24.02 -8.52 4.42
N GLU A 358 -24.68 -9.39 3.65
CA GLU A 358 -25.02 -9.18 2.23
C GLU A 358 -23.82 -8.90 1.30
N THR A 359 -22.58 -9.17 1.73
CA THR A 359 -21.38 -9.02 0.89
C THR A 359 -21.08 -10.24 0.02
N GLY A 360 -21.73 -11.37 0.30
CA GLY A 360 -21.32 -12.70 -0.16
C GLY A 360 -20.59 -13.45 0.94
N PHE A 361 -19.62 -12.80 1.60
CA PHE A 361 -18.80 -13.37 2.67
C PHE A 361 -19.57 -13.70 3.95
N GLY A 362 -20.66 -12.99 4.26
CA GLY A 362 -21.60 -13.37 5.34
C GLY A 362 -22.90 -13.98 4.84
N THR A 363 -22.99 -14.28 3.53
CA THR A 363 -24.21 -14.82 2.89
C THR A 363 -24.04 -16.27 2.46
N TRP A 364 -22.85 -16.61 1.94
CA TRP A 364 -22.56 -17.92 1.39
C TRP A 364 -21.80 -18.81 2.38
N ASP A 365 -21.03 -18.23 3.31
CA ASP A 365 -20.35 -18.96 4.41
C ASP A 365 -20.10 -18.09 5.65
N GLU A 366 -19.42 -18.66 6.66
CA GLU A 366 -18.86 -17.97 7.83
C GLU A 366 -17.42 -17.47 7.56
N ALA A 367 -17.25 -16.61 6.56
CA ALA A 367 -15.95 -16.07 6.14
C ALA A 367 -15.41 -14.96 7.09
N GLY A 368 -14.25 -14.39 6.74
CA GLY A 368 -13.65 -13.27 7.49
C GLY A 368 -13.21 -12.10 6.63
N ALA A 369 -12.99 -10.97 7.30
CA ALA A 369 -12.39 -9.78 6.71
C ALA A 369 -11.52 -9.01 7.73
N THR A 370 -10.67 -8.14 7.21
CA THR A 370 -10.02 -7.10 8.00
C THR A 370 -10.99 -5.95 8.25
N SER A 371 -10.77 -5.12 9.26
CA SER A 371 -11.26 -3.74 9.29
C SER A 371 -10.66 -2.93 8.13
N TRP A 372 -11.10 -1.68 7.94
CA TRP A 372 -10.40 -0.81 7.00
C TRP A 372 -8.97 -0.57 7.48
N LEU A 373 -8.01 -0.81 6.60
CA LEU A 373 -6.60 -0.60 6.80
C LEU A 373 -6.14 0.58 5.95
N GLN A 374 -5.10 1.27 6.40
CA GLN A 374 -4.42 2.31 5.63
C GLN A 374 -2.98 1.88 5.37
N THR A 375 -2.60 1.81 4.09
CA THR A 375 -1.21 1.67 3.68
C THR A 375 -0.66 3.04 3.29
N GLN A 376 0.60 3.29 3.64
CA GLN A 376 1.33 4.49 3.23
C GLN A 376 2.75 4.15 2.78
N ALA A 377 3.36 5.03 1.98
CA ALA A 377 4.75 4.90 1.54
C ALA A 377 5.39 6.27 1.27
N PRO A 378 6.72 6.40 1.45
CA PRO A 378 7.45 7.61 1.09
C PRO A 378 7.49 7.81 -0.42
N ILE A 379 7.54 9.07 -0.84
CA ILE A 379 7.87 9.46 -2.20
C ILE A 379 8.68 10.74 -2.16
N LYS A 380 9.59 10.92 -3.12
CA LYS A 380 10.22 12.21 -3.33
C LYS A 380 9.33 13.02 -4.27
N GLY A 381 9.16 14.31 -3.98
CA GLY A 381 8.34 15.17 -4.81
C GLY A 381 8.82 15.26 -6.26
N GLY A 382 7.87 15.20 -7.20
CA GLY A 382 8.10 15.15 -8.63
C GLY A 382 8.53 13.79 -9.20
N ASP A 383 8.77 12.77 -8.38
CA ASP A 383 9.08 11.42 -8.86
C ASP A 383 7.90 10.79 -9.60
N GLU A 384 8.22 9.99 -10.62
CA GLU A 384 7.25 9.11 -11.27
C GLU A 384 7.36 7.70 -10.68
N VAL A 385 6.23 7.18 -10.20
CA VAL A 385 6.12 5.80 -9.70
C VAL A 385 4.96 5.08 -10.37
N THR A 386 5.07 3.76 -10.44
CA THR A 386 3.99 2.86 -10.82
C THR A 386 3.53 2.12 -9.57
N ILE A 387 2.23 2.14 -9.32
CA ILE A 387 1.59 1.41 -8.22
C ILE A 387 0.64 0.39 -8.84
N ARG A 388 0.80 -0.88 -8.47
CA ARG A 388 -0.06 -1.97 -8.90
C ARG A 388 -0.75 -2.60 -7.70
N TRP A 389 -2.06 -2.46 -7.64
CA TRP A 389 -2.91 -3.21 -6.72
C TRP A 389 -3.33 -4.50 -7.41
N ALA A 390 -2.96 -5.65 -6.84
CA ALA A 390 -3.26 -6.95 -7.42
C ALA A 390 -3.69 -7.96 -6.36
N ILE A 391 -4.58 -8.87 -6.75
CA ILE A 391 -5.09 -9.98 -5.94
C ILE A 391 -5.14 -11.25 -6.81
N TRP A 392 -5.04 -12.42 -6.19
CA TRP A 392 -5.10 -13.73 -6.84
C TRP A 392 -5.48 -14.84 -5.85
N ASP A 393 -5.93 -15.97 -6.39
CA ASP A 393 -6.01 -17.22 -5.64
C ASP A 393 -4.63 -17.88 -5.53
N THR A 394 -4.26 -18.41 -4.37
CA THR A 394 -2.98 -19.11 -4.19
C THR A 394 -3.18 -20.63 -4.24
N GLY A 395 -2.39 -21.34 -5.05
CA GLY A 395 -2.36 -22.81 -5.11
C GLY A 395 -3.56 -23.47 -5.80
N ASP A 396 -4.79 -22.94 -5.68
CA ASP A 396 -5.97 -23.41 -6.40
C ASP A 396 -6.88 -22.27 -6.89
N THR A 397 -8.15 -22.56 -7.21
CA THR A 397 -9.17 -21.60 -7.67
C THR A 397 -10.43 -21.66 -6.77
N SER A 398 -10.26 -22.11 -5.52
CA SER A 398 -11.34 -22.30 -4.56
C SER A 398 -11.28 -21.20 -3.52
N TRP A 399 -12.44 -20.84 -2.99
CA TRP A 399 -12.62 -19.89 -1.90
C TRP A 399 -12.09 -18.48 -2.20
N ASP A 400 -12.84 -17.74 -3.00
CA ASP A 400 -12.38 -16.45 -3.52
C ASP A 400 -12.10 -15.42 -2.41
N SER A 401 -11.15 -14.54 -2.68
CA SER A 401 -10.86 -13.35 -1.89
C SER A 401 -11.24 -12.07 -2.65
N THR A 402 -11.46 -10.99 -1.89
CA THR A 402 -11.82 -9.67 -2.43
C THR A 402 -11.11 -8.58 -1.66
N VAL A 403 -10.58 -7.59 -2.39
CA VAL A 403 -10.06 -6.35 -1.81
C VAL A 403 -10.86 -5.15 -2.30
N LEU A 404 -11.20 -4.27 -1.36
CA LEU A 404 -11.69 -2.92 -1.63
C LEU A 404 -10.51 -1.97 -1.49
N VAL A 405 -10.33 -1.03 -2.43
CA VAL A 405 -9.26 -0.02 -2.37
C VAL A 405 -9.86 1.35 -2.66
N ASP A 406 -9.51 2.34 -1.85
CA ASP A 406 -10.14 3.66 -1.86
C ASP A 406 -9.25 4.73 -1.20
N GLY A 407 -9.59 6.01 -1.34
CA GLY A 407 -9.05 7.08 -0.49
C GLY A 407 -7.58 7.38 -0.73
N PHE A 408 -7.10 7.39 -1.98
CA PHE A 408 -5.74 7.82 -2.27
C PHE A 408 -5.55 9.29 -1.91
N GLU A 409 -4.48 9.58 -1.20
CA GLU A 409 -4.12 10.92 -0.75
C GLU A 409 -2.60 11.12 -0.80
N TRP A 410 -2.18 12.27 -1.32
CA TRP A 410 -0.81 12.74 -1.16
C TRP A 410 -0.58 13.25 0.27
N VAL A 411 0.62 13.02 0.79
CA VAL A 411 1.08 13.59 2.05
C VAL A 411 2.06 14.72 1.72
N ALA A 412 1.65 15.96 1.98
CA ALA A 412 2.42 17.18 1.69
C ALA A 412 2.42 18.11 2.91
N ASN A 413 2.97 17.63 4.03
CA ASN A 413 3.03 18.38 5.29
C ASN A 413 4.47 18.55 5.81
N GLY A 414 5.47 18.33 4.96
CA GLY A 414 6.90 18.35 5.31
C GLY A 414 7.37 17.22 6.23
N GLY A 415 6.47 16.35 6.69
CA GLY A 415 6.78 15.21 7.56
C GLY A 415 7.45 14.06 6.80
N THR A 416 8.18 13.21 7.53
CA THR A 416 8.71 11.95 6.97
C THR A 416 7.62 10.88 6.95
N VAL A 417 7.44 10.22 5.81
CA VAL A 417 6.59 9.05 5.66
C VAL A 417 7.45 7.79 5.63
N VAL A 418 7.01 6.75 6.33
CA VAL A 418 7.61 5.41 6.26
C VAL A 418 6.57 4.41 5.76
N VAL A 419 7.03 3.35 5.10
CA VAL A 419 6.15 2.26 4.67
C VAL A 419 5.50 1.63 5.91
N GLY A 420 4.18 1.43 5.85
CA GLY A 420 3.42 0.83 6.93
C GLY A 420 1.97 0.58 6.55
N THR A 421 1.34 -0.34 7.27
CA THR A 421 -0.09 -0.63 7.17
C THR A 421 -0.67 -0.76 8.57
N ASP A 422 -1.71 0.02 8.86
CA ASP A 422 -2.34 0.06 10.18
C ASP A 422 -3.88 0.11 10.06
N PRO A 423 -4.62 -0.42 11.03
CA PRO A 423 -6.08 -0.25 11.10
C PRO A 423 -6.49 1.21 11.22
N ILE A 424 -7.64 1.53 10.63
CA ILE A 424 -8.28 2.85 10.75
C ILE A 424 -9.29 2.78 11.89
N GLU A 425 -9.17 3.65 12.89
CA GLU A 425 -10.05 3.64 14.07
C GLU A 425 -11.51 4.00 13.71
N ASP A 426 -11.70 5.03 12.88
CA ASP A 426 -13.02 5.55 12.50
C ASP A 426 -13.15 5.64 10.96
N PRO A 427 -13.38 4.51 10.27
CA PRO A 427 -13.71 4.54 8.84
C PRO A 427 -15.09 5.20 8.61
N LYS A 428 -15.28 5.78 7.43
CA LYS A 428 -16.56 6.43 7.05
C LYS A 428 -17.73 5.45 6.95
#